data_AF-A0A961ZFB8-F1
#
_entry.id   AF-A0A961ZFB8-F1
#
_cell.length_a   1.000
_cell.length_b   1.000
_cell.length_c   1.000
_cell.angle_alpha   90.00
_cell.angle_beta   90.00
_cell.angle_gamma   90.00
#
_symmetry.space_group_name_H-M   'P 1'
#
loop_
_entity.id
_entity.type
_entity.pdbx_description
1 polymer ?
#
loop_
_entity_poly.entity_id
_entity_poly.type
_entity_poly.pdbx_seq_one_letter_code
_entity_poly.pdbx_strand_id
1 'polypeptide(L)'
;MGIAGNPAVAADLPVLKTGGANKVPACATPGRMMSFATSRNGRISSQFDGVATEYMRHGEALSVRWDYAFFQMLVETANLSFVGDVRASQNNFAGLGATGGGVRGEKFASVSDGVKAHLQHILMYAGEHIADPVAERTRKVQEWGVLTSWQKSLRGPMTFAQLTRKWSPKDRGYARDIAAVAGAFYNRFCQSPDPRPELVAEARGQRGITIDTAAAIKPVTEDGKLKSGRIIAKAAIADTRATSGPARIALGAKIPAAEPPPPAAGAAGPAPNYTILNGASEIAASDSSGSDTTTDAARTNGEVKVASAAGAAAASAPATSAAARSSCRVWQASYGGQKAVIIQAIDGPQVNYTVLDVNEGREQREVAAYIAAYAKGGKQVAEFASPSRALNKAFEMCPES
;
A
#
# COMPACT_ATOMS: atom_id res chain seq x y z
N MET A 1 -18.48 -33.07 -2.81
CA MET A 1 -17.56 -33.22 -3.96
C MET A 1 -16.70 -31.97 -4.05
N GLY A 2 -15.38 -32.09 -3.87
CA GLY A 2 -14.47 -30.95 -4.01
C GLY A 2 -14.08 -30.72 -5.47
N ILE A 3 -14.10 -29.47 -5.92
CA ILE A 3 -13.55 -29.11 -7.24
C ILE A 3 -12.04 -29.05 -7.09
N ALA A 4 -11.35 -30.08 -7.59
CA ALA A 4 -9.90 -30.07 -7.69
C ALA A 4 -9.46 -28.99 -8.71
N GLY A 5 -8.86 -27.90 -8.21
CA GLY A 5 -8.27 -26.89 -9.07
C GLY A 5 -7.12 -27.48 -9.88
N ASN A 6 -7.23 -27.43 -11.22
CA ASN A 6 -6.28 -28.07 -12.12
C ASN A 6 -4.87 -27.44 -11.97
N PRO A 7 -3.82 -28.19 -11.57
CA PRO A 7 -2.53 -27.61 -11.18
C PRO A 7 -1.76 -26.90 -12.30
N ALA A 8 -2.15 -27.10 -13.56
CA ALA A 8 -1.50 -26.48 -14.72
C ALA A 8 -1.55 -24.94 -14.73
N VAL A 9 -2.61 -24.32 -14.17
CA VAL A 9 -2.85 -22.86 -14.33
C VAL A 9 -1.82 -21.99 -13.59
N ALA A 10 -1.13 -22.52 -12.59
CA ALA A 10 -0.12 -21.78 -11.82
C ALA A 10 1.25 -21.69 -12.52
N ALA A 11 1.49 -22.44 -13.59
CA ALA A 11 2.75 -22.45 -14.32
C ALA A 11 2.89 -21.24 -15.28
N ASP A 12 1.78 -20.83 -15.90
CA ASP A 12 1.74 -19.95 -17.07
C ASP A 12 1.27 -18.51 -16.78
N LEU A 13 1.69 -17.94 -15.65
CA LEU A 13 1.52 -16.50 -15.45
C LEU A 13 2.36 -15.72 -16.50
N PRO A 14 1.84 -14.64 -17.10
CA PRO A 14 2.46 -14.02 -18.27
C PRO A 14 3.77 -13.30 -17.97
N VAL A 15 4.49 -12.95 -19.03
CA VAL A 15 5.62 -12.01 -19.01
C VAL A 15 5.17 -10.65 -18.45
N LEU A 16 6.01 -10.03 -17.61
CA LEU A 16 5.70 -8.77 -16.91
C LEU A 16 5.47 -7.60 -17.87
N LYS A 17 6.32 -7.45 -18.90
CA LYS A 17 6.24 -6.38 -19.89
C LYS A 17 5.31 -6.76 -21.04
N THR A 18 4.48 -5.82 -21.50
CA THR A 18 3.72 -6.00 -22.75
C THR A 18 4.65 -5.98 -23.98
N GLY A 19 4.18 -6.54 -25.09
CA GLY A 19 4.95 -6.64 -26.33
C GLY A 19 4.11 -7.09 -27.51
N GLY A 20 4.73 -7.80 -28.47
CA GLY A 20 4.10 -8.30 -29.69
C GLY A 20 2.86 -9.16 -29.41
N ALA A 21 3.06 -10.41 -28.97
CA ALA A 21 1.98 -11.33 -28.60
C ALA A 21 1.48 -11.13 -27.14
N ASN A 22 2.33 -10.65 -26.23
CA ASN A 22 1.96 -10.42 -24.83
C ASN A 22 1.26 -9.05 -24.67
N LYS A 23 -0.03 -8.96 -24.99
CA LYS A 23 -0.84 -7.76 -24.78
C LYS A 23 -1.81 -7.95 -23.62
N VAL A 24 -2.28 -6.85 -23.03
CA VAL A 24 -3.46 -6.87 -22.17
C VAL A 24 -4.69 -7.11 -23.06
N PRO A 25 -5.55 -8.11 -22.80
CA PRO A 25 -6.75 -8.37 -23.59
C PRO A 25 -7.71 -7.17 -23.60
N ALA A 26 -8.34 -6.88 -24.73
CA ALA A 26 -9.22 -5.70 -24.87
C ALA A 26 -10.46 -5.73 -23.96
N CYS A 27 -10.85 -6.90 -23.43
CA CYS A 27 -11.91 -7.03 -22.43
C CYS A 27 -11.46 -6.67 -21.00
N ALA A 28 -10.16 -6.53 -20.74
CA ALA A 28 -9.61 -6.18 -19.44
C ALA A 28 -9.68 -4.67 -19.25
N THR A 29 -10.88 -4.15 -18.97
CA THR A 29 -11.16 -2.72 -18.86
C THR A 29 -11.38 -2.27 -17.41
N PRO A 30 -11.12 -0.98 -17.06
CA PRO A 30 -11.27 -0.49 -15.69
C PRO A 30 -12.68 -0.67 -15.12
N GLY A 31 -13.73 -0.48 -15.93
CA GLY A 31 -15.12 -0.67 -15.50
C GLY A 31 -15.42 -2.11 -15.08
N ARG A 32 -15.05 -3.09 -15.91
CA ARG A 32 -15.15 -4.52 -15.57
C ARG A 32 -14.28 -4.91 -14.38
N MET A 33 -13.06 -4.39 -14.28
CA MET A 33 -12.15 -4.70 -13.17
C MET A 33 -12.67 -4.17 -11.83
N MET A 34 -13.26 -2.98 -11.80
CA MET A 34 -13.91 -2.47 -10.59
C MET A 34 -15.18 -3.24 -10.27
N SER A 35 -16.01 -3.60 -11.26
CA SER A 35 -17.17 -4.49 -11.04
C SER A 35 -16.75 -5.85 -10.43
N PHE A 36 -15.65 -6.42 -10.91
CA PHE A 36 -15.05 -7.64 -10.35
C PHE A 36 -14.57 -7.42 -8.92
N ALA A 37 -13.82 -6.34 -8.64
CA ALA A 37 -13.37 -6.01 -7.29
C ALA A 37 -14.56 -5.84 -6.31
N THR A 38 -15.60 -5.09 -6.70
CA THR A 38 -16.82 -4.92 -5.90
C THR A 38 -17.56 -6.24 -5.67
N SER A 39 -17.55 -7.16 -6.66
CA SER A 39 -18.15 -8.50 -6.47
C SER A 39 -17.41 -9.37 -5.43
N ARG A 40 -16.15 -9.06 -5.13
CA ARG A 40 -15.32 -9.72 -4.10
C ARG A 40 -15.33 -8.96 -2.77
N ASN A 41 -15.51 -7.64 -2.81
CA ASN A 41 -15.64 -6.77 -1.65
C ASN A 41 -16.71 -5.69 -1.89
N GLY A 42 -17.91 -5.89 -1.34
CA GLY A 42 -19.00 -4.90 -1.41
C GLY A 42 -18.80 -3.65 -0.54
N ARG A 43 -17.64 -3.49 0.11
CA ARG A 43 -17.28 -2.40 1.02
C ARG A 43 -15.98 -1.67 0.60
N ILE A 44 -15.64 -1.70 -0.69
CA ILE A 44 -14.55 -0.88 -1.24
C ILE A 44 -14.85 0.60 -0.93
N SER A 45 -13.86 1.31 -0.38
CA SER A 45 -13.96 2.75 -0.15
C SER A 45 -13.91 3.51 -1.47
N SER A 46 -14.78 4.51 -1.64
CA SER A 46 -14.87 5.35 -2.85
C SER A 46 -13.56 6.05 -3.23
N GLN A 47 -12.61 6.19 -2.29
CA GLN A 47 -11.25 6.66 -2.61
C GLN A 47 -10.56 5.78 -3.68
N PHE A 48 -10.97 4.53 -3.84
CA PHE A 48 -10.43 3.58 -4.81
C PHE A 48 -11.29 3.42 -6.08
N ASP A 49 -12.35 4.22 -6.29
CA ASP A 49 -13.27 4.05 -7.43
C ASP A 49 -12.59 4.10 -8.81
N GLY A 50 -11.47 4.83 -8.89
CA GLY A 50 -10.61 4.96 -10.08
C GLY A 50 -9.34 4.08 -10.08
N VAL A 51 -9.12 3.20 -9.10
CA VAL A 51 -7.84 2.48 -8.99
C VAL A 51 -7.51 1.64 -10.22
N ALA A 52 -8.50 0.97 -10.83
CA ALA A 52 -8.30 0.24 -12.08
C ALA A 52 -7.98 1.17 -13.28
N THR A 53 -8.50 2.40 -13.28
CA THR A 53 -8.18 3.43 -14.28
C THR A 53 -6.72 3.87 -14.16
N GLU A 54 -6.21 4.03 -12.94
CA GLU A 54 -4.78 4.29 -12.71
C GLU A 54 -3.89 3.11 -13.14
N TYR A 55 -4.32 1.86 -12.89
CA TYR A 55 -3.57 0.68 -13.35
C TYR A 55 -3.48 0.63 -14.86
N MET A 56 -4.57 0.93 -15.57
CA MET A 56 -4.55 1.04 -17.03
C MET A 56 -3.65 2.18 -17.51
N ARG A 57 -3.81 3.38 -16.94
CA ARG A 57 -3.06 4.59 -17.34
C ARG A 57 -1.55 4.41 -17.22
N HIS A 58 -1.07 4.06 -16.02
CA HIS A 58 0.36 3.83 -15.78
C HIS A 58 0.84 2.54 -16.44
N GLY A 59 -0.02 1.53 -16.54
CA GLY A 59 0.27 0.25 -17.18
C GLY A 59 0.56 0.33 -18.67
N GLU A 60 -0.29 1.05 -19.41
CA GLU A 60 -0.06 1.33 -20.83
C GLU A 60 1.19 2.20 -21.03
N ALA A 61 1.36 3.26 -20.23
CA ALA A 61 2.53 4.15 -20.30
C ALA A 61 3.87 3.44 -20.00
N LEU A 62 3.88 2.51 -19.05
CA LEU A 62 5.06 1.74 -18.65
C LEU A 62 5.24 0.43 -19.44
N SER A 63 4.33 0.11 -20.37
CA SER A 63 4.31 -1.17 -21.09
C SER A 63 4.37 -2.39 -20.17
N VAL A 64 3.50 -2.43 -19.15
CA VAL A 64 3.35 -3.52 -18.17
C VAL A 64 2.05 -4.28 -18.41
N ARG A 65 2.03 -5.58 -18.13
CA ARG A 65 0.82 -6.41 -17.98
C ARG A 65 0.06 -6.01 -16.71
N TRP A 66 -0.53 -4.83 -16.77
CA TRP A 66 -1.15 -4.13 -15.65
C TRP A 66 -2.42 -4.82 -15.14
N ASP A 67 -3.04 -5.66 -15.96
CA ASP A 67 -4.11 -6.57 -15.55
C ASP A 67 -3.64 -7.54 -14.47
N TYR A 68 -2.46 -8.16 -14.64
CA TYR A 68 -1.88 -9.03 -13.62
C TYR A 68 -1.34 -8.26 -12.41
N ALA A 69 -0.87 -7.02 -12.58
CA ALA A 69 -0.56 -6.14 -11.45
C ALA A 69 -1.81 -5.76 -10.64
N PHE A 70 -2.96 -5.56 -11.29
CA PHE A 70 -4.25 -5.35 -10.63
C PHE A 70 -4.71 -6.62 -9.88
N PHE A 71 -4.58 -7.81 -10.48
CA PHE A 71 -4.88 -9.07 -9.79
C PHE A 71 -3.95 -9.34 -8.61
N GLN A 72 -2.66 -9.01 -8.74
CA GLN A 72 -1.70 -9.02 -7.63
C GLN A 72 -2.15 -8.08 -6.51
N MET A 73 -2.53 -6.85 -6.82
CA MET A 73 -3.06 -5.89 -5.84
C MET A 73 -4.29 -6.43 -5.09
N LEU A 74 -5.21 -7.13 -5.77
CA LEU A 74 -6.37 -7.74 -5.10
C LEU A 74 -5.95 -8.85 -4.11
N VAL A 75 -4.85 -9.54 -4.34
CA VAL A 75 -4.26 -10.49 -3.36
C VAL A 75 -3.61 -9.70 -2.21
N GLU A 76 -2.68 -8.80 -2.50
CA GLU A 76 -1.91 -8.00 -1.52
C GLU A 76 -2.79 -7.21 -0.54
N THR A 77 -3.90 -6.66 -1.03
CA THR A 77 -4.79 -5.78 -0.24
C THR A 77 -6.01 -6.50 0.34
N ALA A 78 -6.12 -7.82 0.18
CA ALA A 78 -7.32 -8.60 0.46
C ALA A 78 -8.59 -7.99 -0.19
N ASN A 79 -8.53 -7.73 -1.50
CA ASN A 79 -9.56 -7.07 -2.30
C ASN A 79 -9.88 -5.64 -1.80
N LEU A 80 -8.84 -4.82 -1.59
CA LEU A 80 -8.92 -3.44 -1.07
C LEU A 80 -9.52 -3.34 0.36
N SER A 81 -9.42 -4.42 1.15
CA SER A 81 -9.88 -4.45 2.55
C SER A 81 -8.78 -4.04 3.55
N PHE A 82 -7.51 -4.14 3.17
CA PHE A 82 -6.34 -3.71 3.96
C PHE A 82 -6.31 -4.29 5.39
N VAL A 83 -6.42 -5.62 5.50
CA VAL A 83 -6.50 -6.37 6.77
C VAL A 83 -5.15 -6.67 7.44
N GLY A 84 -4.03 -6.22 6.84
CA GLY A 84 -2.67 -6.43 7.33
C GLY A 84 -2.00 -5.14 7.85
N ASP A 85 -0.66 -5.11 7.84
CA ASP A 85 0.14 -3.97 8.35
C ASP A 85 -0.07 -2.66 7.57
N VAL A 86 -0.45 -2.77 6.29
CA VAL A 86 -0.73 -1.63 5.41
C VAL A 86 -2.19 -1.21 5.53
N ARG A 87 -2.43 0.08 5.84
CA ARG A 87 -3.77 0.68 5.91
C ARG A 87 -4.20 1.29 4.58
N ALA A 88 -5.51 1.32 4.30
CA ALA A 88 -6.10 1.94 3.11
C ALA A 88 -5.55 3.36 2.82
N SER A 89 -5.44 4.21 3.85
CA SER A 89 -4.94 5.59 3.76
C SER A 89 -3.44 5.73 3.43
N GLN A 90 -2.75 4.62 3.16
CA GLN A 90 -1.38 4.60 2.66
C GLN A 90 -1.30 4.52 1.13
N ASN A 91 -2.39 4.22 0.42
CA ASN A 91 -2.41 3.98 -1.02
C ASN A 91 -1.38 2.92 -1.48
N ASN A 92 -0.93 2.04 -0.58
CA ASN A 92 0.15 1.10 -0.85
C ASN A 92 -0.44 -0.26 -1.26
N PHE A 93 -0.58 -0.43 -2.57
CA PHE A 93 -1.31 -1.53 -3.19
C PHE A 93 -0.51 -2.84 -3.31
N ALA A 94 0.72 -2.87 -2.81
CA ALA A 94 1.68 -3.95 -3.09
C ALA A 94 2.63 -4.24 -1.91
N GLY A 95 2.21 -3.92 -0.68
CA GLY A 95 2.98 -4.21 0.54
C GLY A 95 4.35 -3.53 0.63
N LEU A 96 4.63 -2.50 -0.18
CA LEU A 96 5.98 -1.95 -0.32
C LEU A 96 6.47 -1.40 1.03
N GLY A 97 7.57 -1.94 1.53
CA GLY A 97 8.19 -1.54 2.79
C GLY A 97 7.57 -2.16 4.04
N ALA A 98 6.46 -2.90 3.94
CA ALA A 98 5.93 -3.66 5.07
C ALA A 98 6.82 -4.90 5.32
N THR A 99 7.04 -5.25 6.59
CA THR A 99 7.93 -6.37 6.97
C THR A 99 7.27 -7.40 7.89
N GLY A 100 5.97 -7.24 8.20
CA GLY A 100 5.31 -8.00 9.26
C GLY A 100 5.38 -7.28 10.61
N GLY A 101 4.50 -7.68 11.55
CA GLY A 101 4.60 -7.30 12.96
C GLY A 101 4.23 -5.86 13.28
N GLY A 102 3.34 -5.23 12.50
CA GLY A 102 2.92 -3.84 12.70
C GLY A 102 3.87 -2.79 12.11
N VAL A 103 4.99 -3.20 11.50
CA VAL A 103 5.87 -2.30 10.75
C VAL A 103 5.13 -1.80 9.51
N ARG A 104 4.76 -0.52 9.54
CA ARG A 104 3.96 0.12 8.50
C ARG A 104 4.78 0.19 7.22
N GLY A 105 4.20 -0.26 6.11
CA GLY A 105 4.78 -0.03 4.79
C GLY A 105 4.80 1.45 4.40
N GLU A 106 5.34 1.74 3.21
CA GLU A 106 5.35 3.07 2.62
C GLU A 106 3.94 3.66 2.49
N LYS A 107 3.87 4.99 2.35
CA LYS A 107 2.65 5.76 2.08
C LYS A 107 2.86 6.61 0.84
N PHE A 108 1.89 6.55 -0.08
CA PHE A 108 1.87 7.35 -1.31
C PHE A 108 0.79 8.45 -1.23
N ALA A 109 1.08 9.60 -1.84
CA ALA A 109 0.24 10.79 -1.72
C ALA A 109 -1.16 10.59 -2.33
N SER A 110 -1.24 9.90 -3.47
CA SER A 110 -2.50 9.54 -4.14
C SER A 110 -2.58 8.06 -4.52
N VAL A 111 -3.78 7.62 -4.92
CA VAL A 111 -3.99 6.31 -5.55
C VAL A 111 -3.14 6.17 -6.82
N SER A 112 -3.01 7.24 -7.62
CA SER A 112 -2.20 7.25 -8.83
C SER A 112 -0.72 6.99 -8.53
N ASP A 113 -0.17 7.62 -7.49
CA ASP A 113 1.21 7.41 -7.03
C ASP A 113 1.43 6.00 -6.52
N GLY A 114 0.49 5.47 -5.73
CA GLY A 114 0.57 4.11 -5.21
C GLY A 114 0.54 3.03 -6.28
N VAL A 115 -0.26 3.23 -7.33
CA VAL A 115 -0.32 2.34 -8.49
C VAL A 115 0.94 2.46 -9.35
N LYS A 116 1.43 3.68 -9.59
CA LYS A 116 2.69 3.92 -10.30
C LYS A 116 3.87 3.30 -9.55
N ALA A 117 3.93 3.43 -8.22
CA ALA A 117 4.92 2.81 -7.37
C ALA A 117 4.94 1.28 -7.50
N HIS A 118 3.77 0.63 -7.49
CA HIS A 118 3.65 -0.82 -7.71
C HIS A 118 4.19 -1.23 -9.09
N LEU A 119 3.74 -0.58 -10.16
CA LEU A 119 4.14 -0.91 -11.53
C LEU A 119 5.64 -0.66 -11.78
N GLN A 120 6.20 0.41 -11.20
CA GLN A 120 7.64 0.65 -11.19
C GLN A 120 8.41 -0.43 -10.43
N HIS A 121 7.89 -0.93 -9.29
CA HIS A 121 8.52 -2.04 -8.57
C HIS A 121 8.52 -3.34 -9.41
N ILE A 122 7.43 -3.63 -10.14
CA ILE A 122 7.34 -4.76 -11.07
C ILE A 122 8.37 -4.62 -12.21
N LEU A 123 8.51 -3.44 -12.83
CA LEU A 123 9.51 -3.21 -13.87
C LEU A 123 10.95 -3.34 -13.36
N MET A 124 11.22 -2.82 -12.16
CA MET A 124 12.51 -2.96 -11.50
C MET A 124 12.83 -4.44 -11.24
N TYR A 125 11.85 -5.27 -10.86
CA TYR A 125 12.02 -6.72 -10.82
C TYR A 125 12.44 -7.28 -12.18
N ALA A 126 11.79 -6.85 -13.28
CA ALA A 126 12.12 -7.26 -14.65
C ALA A 126 13.54 -6.87 -15.12
N GLY A 127 14.30 -6.09 -14.34
CA GLY A 127 15.65 -5.63 -14.67
C GLY A 127 15.70 -4.23 -15.30
N GLU A 128 14.56 -3.53 -15.41
CA GLU A 128 14.52 -2.16 -15.90
C GLU A 128 14.97 -1.17 -14.82
N HIS A 129 15.81 -0.22 -15.20
CA HIS A 129 16.21 0.86 -14.29
C HIS A 129 15.17 1.97 -14.28
N ILE A 130 14.55 2.21 -13.12
CA ILE A 130 13.61 3.30 -12.90
C ILE A 130 14.40 4.52 -12.40
N ALA A 131 14.53 5.54 -13.26
CA ALA A 131 15.33 6.74 -12.99
C ALA A 131 14.77 7.59 -11.82
N ASP A 132 13.43 7.73 -11.76
CA ASP A 132 12.75 8.34 -10.60
C ASP A 132 11.63 7.41 -10.08
N PRO A 133 11.96 6.54 -9.10
CA PRO A 133 10.98 5.69 -8.45
C PRO A 133 10.14 6.45 -7.43
N VAL A 134 8.82 6.27 -7.50
CA VAL A 134 7.86 6.82 -6.52
C VAL A 134 8.01 6.16 -5.14
N ALA A 135 8.44 4.89 -5.10
CA ALA A 135 8.71 4.17 -3.87
C ALA A 135 10.19 4.16 -3.50
N GLU A 136 10.49 4.49 -2.26
CA GLU A 136 11.83 4.48 -1.69
C GLU A 136 12.40 3.06 -1.60
N ARG A 137 11.56 2.04 -1.41
CA ARG A 137 11.99 0.65 -1.56
C ARG A 137 12.46 0.34 -2.98
N THR A 138 11.82 0.87 -4.02
CA THR A 138 12.28 0.66 -5.40
C THR A 138 13.64 1.31 -5.60
N ARG A 139 13.81 2.55 -5.13
CA ARG A 139 15.08 3.28 -5.16
C ARG A 139 16.22 2.49 -4.50
N LYS A 140 16.04 2.09 -3.23
CA LYS A 140 17.03 1.33 -2.45
C LYS A 140 17.34 -0.05 -3.02
N VAL A 141 16.34 -0.76 -3.56
CA VAL A 141 16.56 -2.08 -4.19
C VAL A 141 17.45 -1.97 -5.44
N GLN A 142 17.34 -0.88 -6.20
CA GLN A 142 18.23 -0.61 -7.34
C GLN A 142 19.63 -0.19 -6.87
N GLU A 143 19.72 0.79 -5.98
CA GLU A 143 20.98 1.36 -5.47
C GLU A 143 21.88 0.29 -4.82
N TRP A 144 21.30 -0.63 -4.05
CA TRP A 144 22.04 -1.70 -3.38
C TRP A 144 22.16 -2.98 -4.22
N GLY A 145 21.64 -3.00 -5.46
CA GLY A 145 21.72 -4.15 -6.36
C GLY A 145 21.05 -5.43 -5.83
N VAL A 146 20.04 -5.31 -4.97
CA VAL A 146 19.48 -6.44 -4.18
C VAL A 146 18.93 -7.57 -5.06
N LEU A 147 18.45 -7.23 -6.26
CA LEU A 147 17.95 -8.20 -7.25
C LEU A 147 18.99 -8.60 -8.30
N THR A 148 20.11 -7.89 -8.45
CA THR A 148 21.03 -8.01 -9.59
C THR A 148 21.55 -9.43 -9.80
N SER A 149 22.00 -10.11 -8.74
CA SER A 149 22.49 -11.49 -8.84
C SER A 149 21.39 -12.50 -9.18
N TRP A 150 20.15 -12.23 -8.75
CA TRP A 150 18.99 -13.06 -9.09
C TRP A 150 18.52 -12.82 -10.52
N GLN A 151 18.46 -11.57 -10.97
CA GLN A 151 18.12 -11.21 -12.35
C GLN A 151 19.08 -11.85 -13.35
N LYS A 152 20.39 -11.84 -13.05
CA LYS A 152 21.44 -12.50 -13.85
C LYS A 152 21.30 -14.02 -13.94
N SER A 153 20.59 -14.68 -13.01
CA SER A 153 20.37 -16.14 -13.07
C SER A 153 19.16 -16.55 -13.92
N LEU A 154 18.30 -15.58 -14.27
CA LEU A 154 17.13 -15.83 -15.10
C LEU A 154 17.48 -15.85 -16.59
N ARG A 155 16.74 -16.65 -17.35
CA ARG A 155 16.85 -16.75 -18.80
C ARG A 155 15.52 -16.36 -19.44
N GLY A 156 15.58 -15.55 -20.49
CA GLY A 156 14.39 -15.04 -21.17
C GLY A 156 13.66 -13.92 -20.40
N PRO A 157 12.51 -13.47 -20.92
CA PRO A 157 11.75 -12.37 -20.33
C PRO A 157 11.10 -12.78 -19.00
N MET A 158 11.15 -11.90 -17.99
CA MET A 158 10.61 -12.19 -16.67
C MET A 158 9.10 -12.40 -16.69
N THR A 159 8.60 -13.43 -15.99
CA THR A 159 7.17 -13.69 -15.78
C THR A 159 6.69 -13.36 -14.37
N PHE A 160 5.38 -13.15 -14.22
CA PHE A 160 4.74 -13.03 -12.90
C PHE A 160 4.97 -14.27 -12.03
N ALA A 161 5.14 -15.48 -12.61
CA ALA A 161 5.50 -16.69 -11.87
C ALA A 161 6.94 -16.66 -11.33
N GLN A 162 7.87 -15.98 -11.99
CA GLN A 162 9.22 -15.75 -11.46
C GLN A 162 9.21 -14.63 -10.41
N LEU A 163 8.47 -13.54 -10.66
CA LEU A 163 8.31 -12.42 -9.73
C LEU A 163 7.76 -12.91 -8.38
N THR A 164 6.64 -13.64 -8.37
CA THR A 164 5.99 -14.12 -7.14
C THR A 164 6.94 -14.91 -6.23
N ARG A 165 7.74 -15.82 -6.82
CA ARG A 165 8.77 -16.60 -6.10
C ARG A 165 9.85 -15.76 -5.42
N LYS A 166 10.14 -14.55 -5.93
CA LYS A 166 11.13 -13.63 -5.33
C LYS A 166 10.48 -12.57 -4.43
N TRP A 167 9.24 -12.19 -4.74
CA TRP A 167 8.45 -11.21 -4.01
C TRP A 167 8.01 -11.73 -2.64
N SER A 168 7.51 -12.97 -2.59
CA SER A 168 7.15 -13.66 -1.34
C SER A 168 7.74 -15.08 -1.31
N PRO A 169 9.04 -15.25 -1.00
CA PRO A 169 9.71 -16.55 -1.09
C PRO A 169 9.18 -17.63 -0.13
N LYS A 170 8.46 -17.23 0.93
CA LYS A 170 7.81 -18.14 1.88
C LYS A 170 6.41 -18.57 1.45
N ASP A 171 5.77 -17.83 0.55
CA ASP A 171 4.43 -18.14 0.05
C ASP A 171 4.50 -19.00 -1.22
N ARG A 172 4.22 -20.29 -1.04
CA ARG A 172 4.16 -21.27 -2.15
C ARG A 172 2.83 -21.23 -2.91
N GLY A 173 1.83 -20.51 -2.41
CA GLY A 173 0.51 -20.32 -3.01
C GLY A 173 0.40 -19.09 -3.92
N TYR A 174 1.16 -18.04 -3.63
CA TYR A 174 1.03 -16.70 -4.24
C TYR A 174 0.78 -16.68 -5.76
N ALA A 175 1.58 -17.44 -6.54
CA ALA A 175 1.43 -17.52 -7.99
C ALA A 175 0.07 -18.11 -8.42
N ARG A 176 -0.38 -19.18 -7.76
CA ARG A 176 -1.69 -19.82 -7.99
C ARG A 176 -2.82 -18.87 -7.60
N ASP A 177 -2.64 -18.08 -6.55
CA ASP A 177 -3.70 -17.23 -6.02
C ASP A 177 -3.92 -16.01 -6.94
N ILE A 178 -2.85 -15.42 -7.49
CA ILE A 178 -2.94 -14.45 -8.61
C ILE A 178 -3.61 -15.11 -9.84
N ALA A 179 -3.20 -16.34 -10.20
CA ALA A 179 -3.79 -17.05 -11.34
C ALA A 179 -5.30 -17.31 -11.16
N ALA A 180 -5.74 -17.64 -9.93
CA ALA A 180 -7.14 -17.85 -9.60
C ALA A 180 -7.96 -16.55 -9.64
N VAL A 181 -7.39 -15.42 -9.18
CA VAL A 181 -8.01 -14.09 -9.34
C VAL A 181 -8.14 -13.72 -10.81
N ALA A 182 -7.08 -13.88 -11.61
CA ALA A 182 -7.08 -13.61 -13.04
C ALA A 182 -8.10 -14.48 -13.79
N GLY A 183 -8.11 -15.79 -13.53
CA GLY A 183 -9.06 -16.73 -14.14
C GLY A 183 -10.52 -16.40 -13.80
N ALA A 184 -10.81 -16.03 -12.55
CA ALA A 184 -12.16 -15.62 -12.14
C ALA A 184 -12.63 -14.32 -12.85
N PHE A 185 -11.72 -13.40 -13.14
CA PHE A 185 -12.01 -12.22 -13.98
C PHE A 185 -12.26 -12.62 -15.43
N TYR A 186 -11.32 -13.33 -16.05
CA TYR A 186 -11.37 -13.65 -17.48
C TYR A 186 -12.51 -14.60 -17.88
N ASN A 187 -12.88 -15.52 -16.99
CA ASN A 187 -13.96 -16.48 -17.27
C ASN A 187 -15.38 -15.90 -17.11
N ARG A 188 -15.55 -14.70 -16.55
CA ARG A 188 -16.88 -14.14 -16.22
C ARG A 188 -17.06 -12.66 -16.55
N PHE A 189 -16.11 -11.81 -16.16
CA PHE A 189 -16.22 -10.36 -16.30
C PHE A 189 -15.74 -9.88 -17.68
N CYS A 190 -14.68 -10.49 -18.22
CA CYS A 190 -14.22 -10.26 -19.60
C CYS A 190 -15.30 -10.59 -20.66
N GLN A 191 -16.21 -11.53 -20.37
CA GLN A 191 -17.30 -11.95 -21.25
C GLN A 191 -18.56 -11.07 -21.12
N SER A 192 -18.64 -10.23 -20.09
CA SER A 192 -19.78 -9.34 -19.84
C SER A 192 -19.63 -8.00 -20.58
N PRO A 193 -20.73 -7.26 -20.83
CA PRO A 193 -20.65 -5.84 -21.20
C PRO A 193 -19.81 -5.05 -20.19
N ASP A 194 -19.13 -4.01 -20.64
CA ASP A 194 -18.44 -3.09 -19.72
C ASP A 194 -19.47 -2.20 -19.02
N PRO A 195 -19.56 -2.19 -17.68
CA PRO A 195 -20.48 -1.29 -16.98
C PRO A 195 -20.01 0.17 -16.95
N ARG A 196 -18.72 0.44 -17.22
CA ARG A 196 -18.13 1.80 -17.22
C ARG A 196 -17.05 1.95 -18.32
N PRO A 197 -17.44 1.88 -19.62
CA PRO A 197 -16.50 1.95 -20.75
C PRO A 197 -15.80 3.32 -20.87
N GLU A 198 -16.40 4.39 -20.35
CA GLU A 198 -15.83 5.75 -20.33
C GLU A 198 -14.48 5.82 -19.61
N LEU A 199 -14.24 4.93 -18.63
CA LEU A 199 -12.98 4.88 -17.89
C LEU A 199 -11.78 4.43 -18.75
N VAL A 200 -12.02 3.75 -19.88
CA VAL A 200 -10.96 3.44 -20.85
C VAL A 200 -10.45 4.71 -21.54
N ALA A 201 -11.35 5.62 -21.90
CA ALA A 201 -10.99 6.92 -22.47
C ALA A 201 -10.30 7.80 -21.40
N GLU A 202 -10.83 7.80 -20.18
CA GLU A 202 -10.25 8.54 -19.06
C GLU A 202 -8.82 8.07 -18.73
N ALA A 203 -8.57 6.75 -18.69
CA ALA A 203 -7.24 6.18 -18.48
C ALA A 203 -6.23 6.73 -19.51
N ARG A 204 -6.65 6.82 -20.78
CA ARG A 204 -5.85 7.31 -21.92
C ARG A 204 -5.80 8.84 -22.04
N GLY A 205 -6.28 9.58 -21.04
CA GLY A 205 -6.25 11.05 -21.02
C GLY A 205 -7.30 11.74 -21.88
N GLN A 206 -8.22 10.98 -22.51
CA GLN A 206 -9.33 11.52 -23.29
C GLN A 206 -10.47 11.99 -22.36
N ARG A 207 -10.27 13.14 -21.69
CA ARG A 207 -11.35 13.78 -20.92
C ARG A 207 -12.44 14.30 -21.84
N GLY A 208 -13.70 14.00 -21.51
CA GLY A 208 -14.87 14.64 -22.13
C GLY A 208 -15.41 13.98 -23.41
N ILE A 209 -14.90 12.82 -23.83
CA ILE A 209 -15.56 12.04 -24.90
C ILE A 209 -16.74 11.29 -24.28
N THR A 210 -17.96 11.79 -24.50
CA THR A 210 -19.18 11.00 -24.35
C THR A 210 -19.17 9.88 -25.39
N ILE A 211 -18.71 8.69 -25.02
CA ILE A 211 -18.79 7.51 -25.89
C ILE A 211 -20.25 7.13 -26.01
N ASP A 212 -20.80 7.34 -27.21
CA ASP A 212 -22.18 7.04 -27.55
C ASP A 212 -22.43 5.53 -27.37
N THR A 213 -23.12 5.17 -26.29
CA THR A 213 -23.19 3.79 -25.79
C THR A 213 -23.98 2.87 -26.72
N ALA A 214 -24.62 3.44 -27.75
CA ALA A 214 -25.36 2.74 -28.80
C ALA A 214 -24.48 1.86 -29.71
N ALA A 215 -23.18 2.15 -29.87
CA ALA A 215 -22.32 1.40 -30.79
C ALA A 215 -21.95 -0.02 -30.29
N ALA A 216 -22.07 -0.29 -28.99
CA ALA A 216 -21.68 -1.57 -28.37
C ALA A 216 -22.82 -2.60 -28.25
N ILE A 217 -24.05 -2.23 -28.63
CA ILE A 217 -25.19 -3.15 -28.69
C ILE A 217 -25.73 -3.14 -30.12
N LYS A 218 -25.35 -4.15 -30.91
CA LYS A 218 -26.17 -4.57 -32.05
C LYS A 218 -27.24 -5.53 -31.50
N PRO A 219 -28.50 -5.11 -31.32
CA PRO A 219 -29.55 -6.05 -30.97
C PRO A 219 -29.80 -6.95 -32.17
N VAL A 220 -29.47 -8.24 -32.04
CA VAL A 220 -30.00 -9.26 -32.94
C VAL A 220 -31.38 -9.62 -32.41
N THR A 221 -32.42 -9.13 -33.09
CA THR A 221 -33.79 -9.64 -32.96
C THR A 221 -34.46 -9.59 -34.31
N GLU A 222 -35.13 -10.67 -34.68
CA GLU A 222 -36.11 -10.68 -35.77
C GLU A 222 -37.24 -9.66 -35.49
N ASP A 223 -37.93 -9.24 -36.56
CA ASP A 223 -39.22 -8.56 -36.52
C ASP A 223 -39.32 -7.17 -35.84
N GLY A 224 -38.28 -6.35 -35.98
CA GLY A 224 -38.43 -5.00 -36.56
C GLY A 224 -39.37 -3.98 -35.89
N LYS A 225 -39.80 -4.13 -34.62
CA LYS A 225 -40.65 -3.15 -33.92
C LYS A 225 -40.05 -2.68 -32.58
N LEU A 226 -39.64 -1.41 -32.56
CA LEU A 226 -39.01 -0.74 -31.43
C LEU A 226 -40.00 -0.52 -30.26
N LYS A 227 -39.78 -1.19 -29.11
CA LYS A 227 -40.51 -0.91 -27.86
C LYS A 227 -39.67 -0.01 -26.95
N SER A 228 -40.20 1.16 -26.60
CA SER A 228 -39.55 2.13 -25.70
C SER A 228 -39.10 1.50 -24.38
N GLY A 229 -37.92 1.87 -23.87
CA GLY A 229 -37.30 1.27 -22.69
C GLY A 229 -38.15 1.29 -21.40
N ARG A 230 -39.15 2.18 -21.33
CA ARG A 230 -40.13 2.21 -20.22
C ARG A 230 -41.05 0.99 -20.18
N ILE A 231 -41.17 0.24 -21.30
CA ILE A 231 -41.89 -1.04 -21.38
C ILE A 231 -41.00 -2.20 -20.93
N ILE A 232 -39.70 -2.18 -21.26
CA ILE A 232 -38.74 -3.23 -20.85
C ILE A 232 -38.55 -3.21 -19.33
N ALA A 233 -38.39 -2.02 -18.73
CA ALA A 233 -38.33 -1.87 -17.27
C ALA A 233 -39.62 -2.36 -16.57
N LYS A 234 -40.80 -2.13 -17.16
CA LYS A 234 -42.06 -2.65 -16.62
C LYS A 234 -42.22 -4.16 -16.83
N ALA A 235 -41.70 -4.73 -17.91
CA ALA A 235 -41.70 -6.17 -18.14
C ALA A 235 -40.84 -6.89 -17.09
N ALA A 236 -39.63 -6.42 -16.80
CA ALA A 236 -38.76 -7.00 -15.76
C ALA A 236 -39.40 -6.98 -14.35
N ILE A 237 -40.19 -5.95 -14.03
CA ILE A 237 -40.94 -5.83 -12.77
C ILE A 237 -42.22 -6.70 -12.77
N ALA A 238 -42.82 -6.95 -13.94
CA ALA A 238 -43.95 -7.85 -14.08
C ALA A 238 -43.53 -9.33 -13.99
N ASP A 239 -42.38 -9.68 -14.57
CA ASP A 239 -41.84 -11.04 -14.61
C ASP A 239 -41.42 -11.51 -13.21
N THR A 240 -40.73 -10.65 -12.44
CA THR A 240 -40.45 -10.90 -11.01
C THR A 240 -41.71 -11.04 -10.15
N ARG A 241 -42.85 -10.51 -10.60
CA ARG A 241 -44.15 -10.66 -9.93
C ARG A 241 -44.94 -11.89 -10.40
N ALA A 242 -44.61 -12.44 -11.57
CA ALA A 242 -45.17 -13.68 -12.10
C ALA A 242 -44.49 -14.92 -11.52
N THR A 243 -43.22 -14.83 -11.13
CA THR A 243 -42.44 -15.94 -10.54
C THR A 243 -42.68 -16.18 -9.05
N SER A 244 -43.50 -15.38 -8.37
CA SER A 244 -43.79 -15.50 -6.93
C SER A 244 -45.28 -15.76 -6.66
N GLY A 245 -45.60 -16.99 -6.26
CA GLY A 245 -46.95 -17.39 -5.81
C GLY A 245 -47.40 -16.68 -4.52
N PRO A 246 -48.71 -16.72 -4.20
CA PRO A 246 -49.34 -15.62 -3.46
C PRO A 246 -49.43 -15.81 -1.94
N ALA A 247 -49.13 -14.73 -1.19
CA ALA A 247 -49.56 -14.57 0.21
C ALA A 247 -49.95 -13.11 0.54
N ARG A 248 -51.22 -12.79 0.27
CA ARG A 248 -52.14 -11.85 0.95
C ARG A 248 -51.66 -10.44 1.36
N ILE A 249 -52.38 -9.45 0.81
CA ILE A 249 -52.42 -8.05 1.21
C ILE A 249 -53.06 -7.89 2.60
N ALA A 250 -52.54 -6.99 3.43
CA ALA A 250 -53.33 -6.23 4.40
C ALA A 250 -52.77 -4.81 4.55
N LEU A 251 -53.63 -3.80 4.40
CA LEU A 251 -53.32 -2.38 4.52
C LEU A 251 -53.72 -1.92 5.93
N GLY A 252 -52.87 -1.22 6.68
CA GLY A 252 -53.23 -0.76 8.03
C GLY A 252 -52.16 0.11 8.71
N ALA A 253 -52.57 1.28 9.22
CA ALA A 253 -51.67 2.30 9.75
C ALA A 253 -51.29 2.10 11.24
N LYS A 254 -50.05 2.48 11.60
CA LYS A 254 -49.71 3.52 12.62
C LYS A 254 -48.21 3.50 12.98
N ILE A 255 -47.66 4.68 13.31
CA ILE A 255 -46.35 4.86 13.94
C ILE A 255 -46.56 5.04 15.45
N PRO A 256 -45.72 4.43 16.32
CA PRO A 256 -45.03 5.20 17.36
C PRO A 256 -43.52 4.86 17.47
N ALA A 257 -42.82 5.46 18.44
CA ALA A 257 -41.39 5.75 18.41
C ALA A 257 -40.44 4.83 19.22
N ALA A 258 -39.15 4.92 18.87
CA ALA A 258 -37.91 4.87 19.68
C ALA A 258 -37.44 3.60 20.48
N GLU A 259 -36.09 3.44 20.45
CA GLU A 259 -35.11 2.53 21.11
C GLU A 259 -35.31 2.09 22.60
N PRO A 260 -34.47 1.18 23.20
CA PRO A 260 -33.20 0.54 22.76
C PRO A 260 -33.13 -1.04 22.89
N PRO A 261 -31.99 -1.73 22.58
CA PRO A 261 -31.87 -3.21 22.49
C PRO A 261 -31.45 -3.91 23.83
N PRO A 262 -31.51 -5.26 24.04
CA PRO A 262 -30.71 -6.33 23.35
C PRO A 262 -31.44 -7.73 23.31
N PRO A 263 -30.79 -8.93 23.26
CA PRO A 263 -29.48 -9.38 22.74
C PRO A 263 -29.59 -10.41 21.58
N ALA A 264 -28.46 -10.95 21.11
CA ALA A 264 -28.36 -11.82 19.93
C ALA A 264 -28.54 -13.35 20.18
N ALA A 265 -28.99 -14.10 19.17
CA ALA A 265 -28.78 -15.55 19.04
C ALA A 265 -28.98 -16.08 17.59
N GLY A 266 -27.95 -16.72 17.02
CA GLY A 266 -28.01 -17.71 15.92
C GLY A 266 -28.50 -17.27 14.52
N ALA A 267 -27.99 -17.82 13.41
CA ALA A 267 -26.80 -18.63 13.18
C ALA A 267 -26.39 -18.49 11.70
N ALA A 268 -25.09 -18.37 11.41
CA ALA A 268 -24.57 -18.37 10.05
C ALA A 268 -23.66 -19.60 9.85
N GLY A 269 -23.88 -20.34 8.76
CA GLY A 269 -23.03 -21.48 8.38
C GLY A 269 -21.62 -21.06 7.98
N PRO A 270 -20.64 -21.98 7.99
CA PRO A 270 -19.22 -21.64 7.99
C PRO A 270 -18.74 -21.07 6.65
N ALA A 271 -18.08 -19.90 6.72
CA ALA A 271 -17.23 -19.40 5.66
C ALA A 271 -15.93 -20.23 5.56
N PRO A 272 -15.29 -20.34 4.38
CA PRO A 272 -14.03 -21.08 4.24
C PRO A 272 -12.88 -20.42 4.99
N ASN A 273 -12.15 -21.20 5.78
CA ASN A 273 -10.99 -20.76 6.55
C ASN A 273 -9.83 -20.34 5.64
N TYR A 274 -9.28 -19.16 5.89
CA TYR A 274 -8.00 -18.69 5.34
C TYR A 274 -6.94 -18.72 6.44
N THR A 275 -5.75 -19.26 6.14
CA THR A 275 -4.65 -19.35 7.11
C THR A 275 -3.95 -17.99 7.26
N ILE A 276 -4.12 -17.36 8.41
CA ILE A 276 -3.33 -16.20 8.83
C ILE A 276 -1.92 -16.66 9.20
N LEU A 277 -0.88 -16.06 8.60
CA LEU A 277 0.52 -16.29 8.95
C LEU A 277 0.99 -15.25 9.99
N ASN A 278 0.82 -15.58 11.27
CA ASN A 278 1.76 -15.35 12.38
C ASN A 278 1.01 -15.38 13.72
N GLY A 279 0.90 -16.58 14.30
CA GLY A 279 0.39 -16.80 15.64
C GLY A 279 1.07 -18.03 16.24
N ALA A 280 2.19 -17.82 16.91
CA ALA A 280 2.85 -18.83 17.73
C ALA A 280 2.83 -18.33 19.18
N SER A 281 1.90 -18.87 19.96
CA SER A 281 1.89 -18.71 21.41
C SER A 281 2.73 -19.81 22.03
N GLU A 282 3.81 -19.45 22.72
CA GLU A 282 4.33 -20.26 23.83
C GLU A 282 4.53 -19.33 25.02
N ILE A 283 3.56 -19.37 25.95
CA ILE A 283 3.73 -18.82 27.29
C ILE A 283 4.13 -20.00 28.17
N ALA A 284 5.41 -20.11 28.49
CA ALA A 284 5.87 -20.89 29.63
C ALA A 284 5.92 -19.95 30.84
N ALA A 285 4.94 -20.07 31.73
CA ALA A 285 4.98 -19.40 33.02
C ALA A 285 5.88 -20.20 33.99
N SER A 286 6.68 -19.48 34.78
CA SER A 286 7.23 -19.99 36.03
C SER A 286 7.20 -18.88 37.07
N ASP A 287 6.57 -19.17 38.20
CA ASP A 287 6.32 -18.22 39.29
C ASP A 287 7.60 -17.70 39.94
N SER A 288 7.54 -16.47 40.47
CA SER A 288 7.42 -16.30 41.93
C SER A 288 7.44 -14.81 42.32
N SER A 289 6.39 -14.37 43.02
CA SER A 289 6.40 -13.13 43.80
C SER A 289 7.05 -13.36 45.16
N GLY A 290 7.97 -12.50 45.60
CA GLY A 290 8.63 -12.67 46.89
C GLY A 290 9.30 -11.41 47.46
N SER A 291 8.60 -10.78 48.40
CA SER A 291 9.10 -9.97 49.52
C SER A 291 9.88 -8.66 49.30
N ASP A 292 9.37 -7.64 50.01
CA ASP A 292 10.10 -6.51 50.59
C ASP A 292 11.52 -6.84 51.08
N THR A 293 12.46 -5.88 50.96
CA THR A 293 12.78 -5.02 52.12
C THR A 293 13.43 -3.68 51.75
N THR A 294 13.19 -2.70 52.60
CA THR A 294 13.69 -1.32 52.57
C THR A 294 15.19 -1.17 52.87
N THR A 295 15.82 -0.12 52.34
CA THR A 295 16.73 0.73 53.14
C THR A 295 16.84 2.15 52.58
N ASP A 296 16.50 3.10 53.44
CA ASP A 296 17.06 4.45 53.67
C ASP A 296 18.37 4.88 52.93
N ALA A 297 18.66 6.17 52.71
CA ALA A 297 17.98 7.41 53.13
C ALA A 297 18.46 8.68 52.36
N ALA A 298 17.74 9.78 52.62
CA ALA A 298 18.23 11.16 52.75
C ALA A 298 18.36 12.08 51.51
N ARG A 299 17.36 12.98 51.39
CA ARG A 299 17.43 14.48 51.41
C ARG A 299 18.36 15.18 50.38
N THR A 300 17.94 16.23 49.66
CA THR A 300 17.30 17.45 50.18
C THR A 300 16.37 18.18 49.17
N ASN A 301 15.56 19.12 49.70
CA ASN A 301 14.65 20.02 48.98
C ASN A 301 15.35 21.04 48.04
N GLY A 302 14.61 21.61 47.08
CA GLY A 302 15.00 22.83 46.35
C GLY A 302 13.97 23.30 45.31
N GLU A 303 13.08 24.21 45.70
CA GLU A 303 11.90 24.70 44.96
C GLU A 303 12.03 25.11 43.48
N VAL A 304 10.89 24.96 42.80
CA VAL A 304 10.54 25.59 41.52
C VAL A 304 10.52 27.12 41.63
N LYS A 305 11.01 27.83 40.61
CA LYS A 305 10.51 29.18 40.25
C LYS A 305 10.42 29.39 38.74
N VAL A 306 9.27 29.91 38.32
CA VAL A 306 8.93 30.31 36.95
C VAL A 306 8.98 31.83 36.86
N ALA A 307 9.58 32.40 35.80
CA ALA A 307 9.24 33.74 35.31
C ALA A 307 9.78 33.97 33.88
N SER A 308 8.93 34.54 33.02
CA SER A 308 9.28 35.02 31.67
C SER A 308 9.61 36.51 31.68
N ALA A 309 10.43 36.98 30.73
CA ALA A 309 10.39 38.36 30.23
C ALA A 309 11.10 38.44 28.85
N ALA A 310 10.74 39.44 28.03
CA ALA A 310 11.24 39.64 26.66
C ALA A 310 11.62 41.12 26.42
N GLY A 311 12.43 41.40 25.38
CA GLY A 311 12.42 42.71 24.71
C GLY A 311 13.76 43.32 24.24
N ALA A 312 13.87 43.54 22.90
CA ALA A 312 14.56 44.65 22.18
C ALA A 312 16.09 44.90 22.40
N ALA A 313 16.96 44.76 21.38
CA ALA A 313 17.29 45.69 20.26
C ALA A 313 18.33 46.79 20.64
N ALA A 314 19.26 47.29 19.80
CA ALA A 314 19.83 46.90 18.48
C ALA A 314 21.10 47.76 18.20
N ALA A 315 22.08 47.30 17.40
CA ALA A 315 23.11 48.14 16.74
C ALA A 315 23.96 47.40 15.68
N SER A 316 24.45 48.14 14.67
CA SER A 316 25.41 47.70 13.63
C SER A 316 26.29 48.90 13.20
N ALA A 317 27.37 48.80 12.40
CA ALA A 317 27.97 47.71 11.63
C ALA A 317 29.53 47.80 11.78
N PRO A 318 30.46 47.51 10.83
CA PRO A 318 30.39 46.97 9.45
C PRO A 318 31.16 45.65 9.23
N ALA A 319 31.08 45.10 8.00
CA ALA A 319 31.65 43.82 7.62
C ALA A 319 32.98 43.95 6.84
N THR A 320 33.94 43.06 7.13
CA THR A 320 34.69 42.30 6.10
C THR A 320 35.49 41.14 6.71
N SER A 321 34.95 39.93 6.62
CA SER A 321 35.73 38.71 6.39
C SER A 321 34.81 37.67 5.78
N ALA A 322 35.17 37.12 4.63
CA ALA A 322 34.36 36.16 3.90
C ALA A 322 34.45 34.76 4.54
N ALA A 323 33.75 34.57 5.66
CA ALA A 323 33.50 33.23 6.17
C ALA A 323 32.59 32.48 5.18
N ALA A 324 33.12 31.39 4.60
CA ALA A 324 32.35 30.55 3.69
C ALA A 324 31.08 30.05 4.39
N ARG A 325 29.91 30.25 3.77
CA ARG A 325 28.65 29.70 4.29
C ARG A 325 28.77 28.18 4.33
N SER A 326 28.86 27.62 5.52
CA SER A 326 28.91 26.17 5.70
C SER A 326 27.54 25.59 5.37
N SER A 327 27.40 24.97 4.20
CA SER A 327 26.18 24.27 3.82
C SER A 327 25.85 23.22 4.89
N CYS A 328 24.61 23.15 5.34
CA CYS A 328 24.20 22.16 6.32
C CYS A 328 23.25 21.13 5.70
N ARG A 329 23.37 19.86 6.10
CA ARG A 329 22.45 18.78 5.70
C ARG A 329 22.06 17.89 6.88
N VAL A 330 20.79 17.54 6.94
CA VAL A 330 20.25 16.52 7.84
C VAL A 330 20.07 15.21 7.08
N TRP A 331 20.50 14.12 7.69
CA TRP A 331 20.41 12.76 7.17
C TRP A 331 19.70 11.86 8.18
N GLN A 332 19.12 10.75 7.71
CA GLN A 332 18.56 9.71 8.59
C GLN A 332 19.15 8.35 8.25
N ALA A 333 19.49 7.60 9.28
CA ALA A 333 19.98 6.23 9.22
C ALA A 333 19.33 5.42 10.35
N SER A 334 19.30 4.08 10.25
CA SER A 334 18.60 3.25 11.22
C SER A 334 19.19 1.85 11.29
N TYR A 335 19.48 1.39 12.51
CA TYR A 335 19.70 -0.02 12.84
C TYR A 335 18.39 -0.70 13.34
N GLY A 336 17.23 -0.05 13.16
CA GLY A 336 15.91 -0.58 13.50
C GLY A 336 15.48 -0.42 14.97
N GLY A 337 16.21 0.38 15.75
CA GLY A 337 15.90 0.61 17.16
C GLY A 337 14.88 1.74 17.43
N GLN A 338 14.50 1.89 18.70
CA GLN A 338 13.47 2.87 19.14
C GLN A 338 14.06 4.17 19.71
N LYS A 339 15.35 4.19 20.07
CA LYS A 339 16.07 5.42 20.43
C LYS A 339 16.72 6.01 19.18
N ALA A 340 16.99 7.30 19.20
CA ALA A 340 17.71 7.99 18.14
C ALA A 340 18.79 8.91 18.70
N VAL A 341 19.95 8.88 18.08
CA VAL A 341 21.12 9.70 18.41
C VAL A 341 21.46 10.60 17.23
N ILE A 342 21.89 11.83 17.51
CA ILE A 342 22.33 12.74 16.45
C ILE A 342 23.85 12.72 16.40
N ILE A 343 24.39 12.42 15.22
CA ILE A 343 25.82 12.40 14.92
C ILE A 343 26.13 13.59 14.01
N GLN A 344 26.96 14.52 14.48
CA GLN A 344 27.49 15.62 13.68
C GLN A 344 28.82 15.20 13.06
N ALA A 345 28.98 15.34 11.74
CA ALA A 345 30.24 15.19 11.03
C ALA A 345 30.49 16.41 10.12
N ILE A 346 31.76 16.78 9.95
CA ILE A 346 32.17 17.91 9.10
C ILE A 346 32.91 17.33 7.90
N ASP A 347 32.45 17.66 6.69
CA ASP A 347 33.04 17.22 5.43
C ASP A 347 33.31 18.44 4.54
N GLY A 348 34.58 18.87 4.51
CA GLY A 348 34.98 20.15 3.91
C GLY A 348 34.19 21.32 4.52
N PRO A 349 33.46 22.12 3.72
CA PRO A 349 32.60 23.19 4.22
C PRO A 349 31.21 22.70 4.69
N GLN A 350 30.87 21.42 4.53
CA GLN A 350 29.53 20.91 4.84
C GLN A 350 29.43 20.34 6.26
N VAL A 351 28.41 20.75 7.01
CA VAL A 351 28.04 20.13 8.29
C VAL A 351 26.91 19.13 8.06
N ASN A 352 27.15 17.87 8.42
CA ASN A 352 26.21 16.77 8.28
C ASN A 352 25.69 16.34 9.66
N TYR A 353 24.39 16.46 9.91
CA TYR A 353 23.73 15.89 11.08
C TYR A 353 22.99 14.61 10.69
N THR A 354 23.46 13.45 11.12
CA THR A 354 22.73 12.18 10.96
C THR A 354 21.89 11.90 12.20
N VAL A 355 20.58 11.74 12.04
CA VAL A 355 19.74 11.04 13.02
C VAL A 355 19.90 9.55 12.79
N LEU A 356 20.54 8.85 13.72
CA LEU A 356 20.73 7.41 13.67
C LEU A 356 19.78 6.74 14.67
N ASP A 357 18.83 5.92 14.21
CA ASP A 357 18.05 5.09 15.13
C ASP A 357 18.90 3.90 15.60
N VAL A 358 18.97 3.72 16.91
CA VAL A 358 19.80 2.72 17.58
C VAL A 358 18.99 1.88 18.55
N ASN A 359 19.40 0.62 18.66
CA ASN A 359 18.75 -0.35 19.53
C ASN A 359 19.16 -0.12 20.99
N GLU A 360 18.19 -0.30 21.89
CA GLU A 360 18.43 -0.13 23.32
C GLU A 360 19.47 -1.12 23.85
N GLY A 361 20.43 -0.61 24.62
CA GLY A 361 21.58 -1.38 25.13
C GLY A 361 22.69 -1.63 24.09
N ARG A 362 22.58 -1.09 22.87
CA ARG A 362 23.60 -1.20 21.80
C ARG A 362 24.01 0.16 21.22
N GLU A 363 23.53 1.26 21.78
CA GLU A 363 23.65 2.62 21.27
C GLU A 363 25.11 2.98 20.95
N GLN A 364 26.02 2.82 21.91
CA GLN A 364 27.45 3.12 21.73
C GLN A 364 28.10 2.31 20.60
N ARG A 365 27.77 1.02 20.48
CA ARG A 365 28.35 0.13 19.45
C ARG A 365 27.83 0.47 18.06
N GLU A 366 26.53 0.74 17.95
CA GLU A 366 25.86 1.09 16.69
C GLU A 366 26.28 2.50 16.22
N VAL A 367 26.42 3.47 17.14
CA VAL A 367 27.02 4.79 16.87
C VAL A 367 28.47 4.68 16.39
N ALA A 368 29.32 3.94 17.10
CA ALA A 368 30.74 3.80 16.74
C ALA A 368 30.90 3.12 15.36
N ALA A 369 30.10 2.09 15.08
CA ALA A 369 30.08 1.43 13.77
C ALA A 369 29.64 2.39 12.64
N TYR A 370 28.61 3.21 12.88
CA TYR A 370 28.16 4.21 11.91
C TYR A 370 29.20 5.31 11.65
N ILE A 371 29.82 5.84 12.71
CA ILE A 371 30.88 6.86 12.61
C ILE A 371 32.07 6.32 11.81
N ALA A 372 32.50 5.09 12.09
CA ALA A 372 33.62 4.47 11.38
C ALA A 372 33.36 4.26 9.87
N ALA A 373 32.12 3.90 9.51
CA ALA A 373 31.75 3.58 8.13
C ALA A 373 31.29 4.78 7.29
N TYR A 374 30.48 5.68 7.84
CA TYR A 374 29.71 6.68 7.09
C TYR A 374 29.91 8.13 7.54
N ALA A 375 30.37 8.35 8.77
CA ALA A 375 30.52 9.68 9.35
C ALA A 375 31.93 9.84 9.99
N LYS A 376 32.98 9.68 9.17
CA LYS A 376 34.38 9.70 9.65
C LYS A 376 34.69 11.01 10.40
N GLY A 377 35.23 10.88 11.62
CA GLY A 377 35.48 12.03 12.50
C GLY A 377 34.22 12.63 13.15
N GLY A 378 33.04 12.05 12.90
CA GLY A 378 31.78 12.48 13.48
C GLY A 378 31.68 12.20 14.97
N LYS A 379 30.80 12.95 15.65
CA LYS A 379 30.58 12.89 17.10
C LYS A 379 29.09 12.82 17.40
N GLN A 380 28.70 12.01 18.38
CA GLN A 380 27.35 12.08 18.95
C GLN A 380 27.20 13.42 19.69
N VAL A 381 26.16 14.19 19.34
CA VAL A 381 25.87 15.52 19.91
C VAL A 381 24.57 15.56 20.72
N ALA A 382 23.67 14.60 20.53
CA ALA A 382 22.43 14.48 21.30
C ALA A 382 21.84 13.05 21.23
N GLU A 383 20.92 12.73 22.15
CA GLU A 383 20.19 11.46 22.21
C GLU A 383 18.71 11.70 22.59
N PHE A 384 17.81 10.89 22.03
CA PHE A 384 16.36 11.01 22.18
C PHE A 384 15.70 9.64 22.24
N ALA A 385 14.68 9.50 23.09
CA ALA A 385 13.78 8.34 23.09
C ALA A 385 12.76 8.35 21.92
N SER A 386 13.01 9.11 20.85
CA SER A 386 12.11 9.22 19.69
C SER A 386 12.85 9.75 18.46
N PRO A 387 12.86 9.01 17.33
CA PRO A 387 13.41 9.47 16.05
C PRO A 387 12.82 10.80 15.57
N SER A 388 11.52 11.03 15.75
CA SER A 388 10.86 12.28 15.35
C SER A 388 11.36 13.49 16.14
N ARG A 389 11.68 13.31 17.43
CA ARG A 389 12.26 14.39 18.26
C ARG A 389 13.71 14.66 17.89
N ALA A 390 14.48 13.61 17.58
CA ALA A 390 15.84 13.75 17.07
C ALA A 390 15.87 14.46 15.71
N LEU A 391 14.95 14.14 14.80
CA LEU A 391 14.85 14.78 13.49
C LEU A 391 14.52 16.28 13.59
N ASN A 392 13.51 16.64 14.38
CA ASN A 392 13.20 18.05 14.63
C ASN A 392 14.42 18.79 15.21
N LYS A 393 15.14 18.18 16.16
CA LYS A 393 16.36 18.82 16.71
C LYS A 393 17.51 18.90 15.71
N ALA A 394 17.66 17.91 14.83
CA ALA A 394 18.66 17.95 13.77
C ALA A 394 18.41 19.10 12.78
N PHE A 395 17.14 19.38 12.43
CA PHE A 395 16.77 20.57 11.66
C PHE A 395 17.00 21.89 12.43
N GLU A 396 16.67 21.96 13.72
CA GLU A 396 17.00 23.14 14.55
C GLU A 396 18.51 23.44 14.61
N MET A 397 19.35 22.41 14.62
CA MET A 397 20.82 22.55 14.60
C MET A 397 21.37 22.82 13.19
N CYS A 398 20.53 22.76 12.17
CA CYS A 398 20.89 22.83 10.76
C CYS A 398 20.02 23.88 10.03
N PRO A 399 20.10 25.16 10.42
CA PRO A 399 19.30 26.21 9.81
C PRO A 399 19.61 26.33 8.31
N GLU A 400 18.56 26.34 7.50
CA GLU A 400 18.67 26.57 6.05
C GLU A 400 19.22 27.99 5.80
N SER A 401 20.22 28.08 4.90
CA SER A 401 21.07 29.26 4.67
C SER A 401 20.70 30.07 3.44
#